data_AF-A0A2M7G9I2-F1
#
_entry.id   AF-A0A2M7G9I2-F1
#
_cell.length_a   1.000
_cell.length_b   1.000
_cell.length_c   1.000
_cell.angle_alpha   90.00
_cell.angle_beta   90.00
_cell.angle_gamma   90.00
#
_symmetry.space_group_name_H-M   'P 1'
#
loop_
_entity.id
_entity.type
_entity.pdbx_description
1 polymer ?
#
loop_
_entity_poly.entity_id
_entity_poly.type
_entity_poly.pdbx_seq_one_letter_code
_entity_poly.pdbx_strand_id
1 'polypeptide(L)'
;MVNEFIHLLLPESKWLKAGFSWCLELKPEITLFAQTTTLAHQATCPACLKNFMAAKADSGHPLREYSQSDALRQSLVFNTPEIVARFCRSMVLEPQRQLECLVLNVKRRLIAKKTITVGTLTSILIHPREIFHFVISQNGHGFILVQNQPSGEVEPDAEDFKATKNLVKCSELIQVEFYDHIFVAHDGYYSQREQTRLWL
;
A
#
# COMPACT_ATOMS: atom_id res chain seq x y z
N MET A 1 13.10 21.35 21.34
CA MET A 1 13.08 19.96 20.86
C MET A 1 12.42 19.97 19.50
N VAL A 2 13.22 19.86 18.44
CA VAL A 2 12.75 19.91 17.04
C VAL A 2 12.23 18.52 16.72
N ASN A 3 10.90 18.36 16.65
CA ASN A 3 10.30 17.12 16.17
C ASN A 3 10.29 17.16 14.64
N GLU A 4 11.12 16.32 14.04
CA GLU A 4 11.20 16.10 12.60
C GLU A 4 9.96 15.32 12.16
N PHE A 5 9.03 16.01 11.49
CA PHE A 5 7.89 15.41 10.82
C PHE A 5 8.26 15.13 9.36
N ILE A 6 7.75 14.03 8.80
CA ILE A 6 7.93 13.76 7.38
C ILE A 6 6.58 13.50 6.71
N HIS A 7 6.30 14.23 5.63
CA HIS A 7 5.02 14.25 4.90
C HIS A 7 5.15 13.53 3.55
N LEU A 8 4.28 12.57 3.26
CA LEU A 8 4.16 11.92 1.96
C LEU A 8 3.10 12.63 1.10
N LEU A 9 3.53 13.34 0.06
CA LEU A 9 2.65 13.77 -1.04
C LEU A 9 2.60 12.65 -2.08
N LEU A 10 1.41 12.12 -2.36
CA LEU A 10 1.21 11.25 -3.52
C LEU A 10 1.06 12.13 -4.78
N PRO A 11 1.73 11.80 -5.90
CA PRO A 11 1.82 12.68 -7.05
C PRO A 11 0.48 12.85 -7.76
N GLU A 12 0.15 14.11 -8.06
CA GLU A 12 -0.91 14.51 -8.97
C GLU A 12 -0.56 14.05 -10.39
N SER A 13 -1.26 13.03 -10.90
CA SER A 13 -1.80 13.03 -12.27
C SER A 13 -2.45 11.69 -12.59
N LYS A 14 -3.77 11.59 -12.39
CA LYS A 14 -4.78 11.02 -13.30
C LYS A 14 -6.03 10.56 -12.53
N TRP A 15 -7.17 10.99 -13.08
CA TRP A 15 -8.56 10.59 -12.81
C TRP A 15 -9.28 11.19 -11.59
N LEU A 16 -9.81 12.40 -11.82
CA LEU A 16 -11.10 12.82 -11.26
C LEU A 16 -12.23 12.01 -11.91
N LYS A 17 -12.62 10.91 -11.28
CA LYS A 17 -13.99 10.38 -11.27
C LYS A 17 -14.14 9.62 -9.94
N ALA A 18 -14.99 10.15 -9.05
CA ALA A 18 -15.34 9.64 -7.71
C ALA A 18 -14.55 10.12 -6.47
N GLY A 19 -13.83 11.26 -6.50
CA GLY A 19 -13.80 12.20 -5.36
C GLY A 19 -13.18 11.82 -3.99
N PHE A 20 -12.00 11.18 -3.91
CA PHE A 20 -11.30 10.99 -2.62
C PHE A 20 -9.78 11.24 -2.69
N SER A 21 -9.21 11.91 -1.68
CA SER A 21 -7.76 12.04 -1.43
C SER A 21 -7.47 11.97 0.09
N TRP A 22 -6.34 11.36 0.50
CA TRP A 22 -6.01 11.08 1.90
C TRP A 22 -4.70 11.79 2.34
N CYS A 23 -4.65 12.37 3.54
CA CYS A 23 -3.42 12.89 4.18
C CYS A 23 -3.10 12.12 5.49
N LEU A 24 -1.82 11.98 5.86
CA LEU A 24 -1.35 11.11 6.96
C LEU A 24 -0.46 11.94 7.90
N GLU A 25 -0.80 11.97 9.20
CA GLU A 25 0.03 12.55 10.27
C GLU A 25 0.41 11.41 11.23
N LEU A 26 1.71 11.17 11.43
CA LEU A 26 2.21 10.14 12.36
C LEU A 26 2.81 10.86 13.59
N LYS A 27 2.16 10.71 14.75
CA LYS A 27 2.73 11.02 16.07
C LYS A 27 2.90 9.73 16.88
N PRO A 28 3.72 9.73 17.96
CA PRO A 28 4.11 8.52 18.71
C PRO A 28 2.93 7.73 19.29
N GLU A 29 1.80 8.39 19.46
CA GLU A 29 0.55 7.83 19.94
C GLU A 29 -0.42 7.75 18.75
N ILE A 30 -0.47 6.58 18.12
CA ILE A 30 -1.22 6.28 16.90
C ILE A 30 -2.70 6.62 17.12
N THR A 31 -3.12 7.80 16.66
CA THR A 31 -4.53 8.22 16.67
C THR A 31 -4.90 8.68 15.26
N LEU A 32 -5.82 7.97 14.61
CA LEU A 32 -6.31 8.26 13.27
C LEU A 32 -7.32 9.43 13.31
N PHE A 33 -7.13 10.42 12.42
CA PHE A 33 -8.17 11.39 12.09
C PHE A 33 -8.74 11.07 10.70
N ALA A 34 -10.04 10.83 10.64
CA ALA A 34 -10.79 10.69 9.39
C ALA A 34 -11.60 11.97 9.15
N GLN A 35 -11.47 12.55 7.97
CA GLN A 35 -12.53 13.36 7.36
C GLN A 35 -12.27 13.51 5.86
N THR A 36 -13.35 13.70 5.10
CA THR A 36 -13.38 13.94 3.65
C THR A 36 -12.53 15.15 3.29
N THR A 37 -12.49 15.60 2.02
CA THR A 37 -12.92 16.96 1.65
C THR A 37 -12.13 17.65 0.49
N THR A 38 -12.80 18.58 -0.22
CA THR A 38 -12.41 19.16 -1.52
C THR A 38 -12.26 20.70 -1.50
N LEU A 39 -12.25 21.34 -0.33
CA LEU A 39 -12.10 22.80 -0.16
C LEU A 39 -11.04 23.13 0.91
N ALA A 40 -10.69 24.41 1.11
CA ALA A 40 -9.68 24.82 2.11
C ALA A 40 -10.15 24.64 3.58
N HIS A 41 -11.45 24.48 3.83
CA HIS A 41 -12.07 24.37 5.17
C HIS A 41 -11.95 22.95 5.77
N GLN A 42 -11.02 22.19 5.26
CA GLN A 42 -11.23 20.79 4.93
C GLN A 42 -9.83 20.06 4.88
N ALA A 43 -8.74 20.78 5.11
CA ALA A 43 -7.56 20.16 5.72
C ALA A 43 -7.92 19.65 7.13
N THR A 44 -7.68 18.37 7.40
CA THR A 44 -8.09 17.72 8.65
C THR A 44 -7.35 18.19 9.90
N CYS A 45 -6.34 19.07 9.79
CA CYS A 45 -5.95 19.94 10.90
C CYS A 45 -5.33 21.26 10.38
N PRO A 46 -5.41 22.37 11.14
CA PRO A 46 -4.87 23.67 10.75
C PRO A 46 -3.37 23.68 10.40
N ALA A 47 -2.59 22.73 10.92
CA ALA A 47 -1.16 22.63 10.64
C ALA A 47 -0.87 22.10 9.23
N CYS A 48 -1.64 21.12 8.75
CA CYS A 48 -1.49 20.56 7.40
C CYS A 48 -1.85 21.58 6.31
N LEU A 49 -2.90 22.39 6.51
CA LEU A 49 -3.25 23.49 5.60
C LEU A 49 -2.13 24.53 5.53
N LYS A 50 -1.59 24.90 6.70
CA LYS A 50 -0.51 25.88 6.82
C LYS A 50 0.77 25.40 6.14
N ASN A 51 1.15 24.14 6.34
CA ASN A 51 2.34 23.55 5.73
C ASN A 51 2.20 23.38 4.20
N PHE A 52 1.01 23.00 3.72
CA PHE A 52 0.73 22.93 2.29
C PHE A 52 0.76 24.31 1.63
N MET A 53 0.12 25.31 2.24
CA MET A 53 0.14 26.69 1.75
C MET A 53 1.55 27.28 1.76
N ALA A 54 2.34 27.01 2.81
CA ALA A 54 3.74 27.43 2.89
C ALA A 54 4.61 26.75 1.82
N ALA A 55 4.46 25.45 1.59
CA ALA A 55 5.21 24.70 0.58
C ALA A 55 4.88 25.10 -0.86
N LYS A 56 3.64 25.54 -1.11
CA LYS A 56 3.20 26.01 -2.43
C LYS A 56 3.64 27.45 -2.71
N ALA A 57 3.72 28.28 -1.67
CA ALA A 57 4.10 29.69 -1.78
C ALA A 57 5.63 29.91 -1.84
N ASP A 58 6.43 29.00 -1.31
CA ASP A 58 7.89 29.08 -1.31
C ASP A 58 8.52 28.01 -2.22
N SER A 59 9.18 28.47 -3.30
CA SER A 59 9.89 27.60 -4.25
C SER A 59 11.08 26.86 -3.64
N GLY A 60 11.57 27.26 -2.46
CA GLY A 60 12.68 26.63 -1.72
C GLY A 60 12.24 25.70 -0.57
N HIS A 61 10.95 25.36 -0.46
CA HIS A 61 10.43 24.67 0.73
C HIS A 61 10.88 23.19 0.84
N PRO A 62 11.42 22.72 1.99
CA PRO A 62 12.02 21.39 2.14
C PRO A 62 11.09 20.20 1.81
N LEU A 63 9.78 20.37 2.01
CA LEU A 63 8.77 19.33 1.70
C LEU A 63 8.66 18.98 0.21
N ARG A 64 9.15 19.86 -0.67
CA ARG A 64 9.14 19.62 -2.13
C ARG A 64 10.21 18.60 -2.56
N GLU A 65 11.33 18.52 -1.84
CA GLU A 65 12.35 17.47 -1.97
C GLU A 65 12.00 16.23 -1.13
N TYR A 66 11.43 16.41 0.06
CA TYR A 66 11.13 15.32 0.99
C TYR A 66 10.06 14.33 0.51
N SER A 67 9.05 14.78 -0.23
CA SER A 67 8.02 13.88 -0.81
C SER A 67 8.59 12.88 -1.83
N GLN A 68 9.83 13.08 -2.28
CA GLN A 68 10.54 12.22 -3.22
C GLN A 68 11.60 11.34 -2.54
N SER A 69 11.77 11.42 -1.22
CA SER A 69 12.89 10.77 -0.52
C SER A 69 12.61 9.31 -0.14
N ASP A 70 13.55 8.41 -0.44
CA ASP A 70 13.52 6.99 -0.02
C ASP A 70 13.48 6.82 1.50
N ALA A 71 13.95 7.82 2.26
CA ALA A 71 13.93 7.83 3.72
C ALA A 71 12.50 7.71 4.30
N LEU A 72 11.50 8.32 3.66
CA LEU A 72 10.10 8.20 4.04
C LEU A 72 9.57 6.78 3.85
N ARG A 73 9.84 6.17 2.69
CA ARG A 73 9.40 4.82 2.36
C ARG A 73 10.01 3.79 3.32
N GLN A 74 11.25 4.02 3.73
CA GLN A 74 11.95 3.19 4.71
C GLN A 74 11.47 3.41 6.16
N SER A 75 10.81 4.53 6.45
CA SER A 75 10.24 4.80 7.78
C SER A 75 8.88 4.13 8.00
N LEU A 76 8.15 3.84 6.91
CA LEU A 76 6.83 3.24 6.96
C LEU A 76 6.90 1.75 7.34
N VAL A 77 6.15 1.36 8.36
CA VAL A 77 6.04 -0.02 8.83
C VAL A 77 4.69 -0.59 8.37
N PHE A 78 4.74 -1.70 7.64
CA PHE A 78 3.58 -2.41 7.10
C PHE A 78 3.14 -3.51 8.08
N ASN A 79 2.50 -3.10 9.17
CA ASN A 79 2.07 -4.00 10.24
C ASN A 79 0.55 -4.23 10.32
N THR A 80 -0.24 -3.46 9.57
CA THR A 80 -1.70 -3.66 9.44
C THR A 80 -2.09 -3.68 7.96
N PRO A 81 -3.15 -4.43 7.58
CA PRO A 81 -3.61 -4.45 6.20
C PRO A 81 -4.14 -3.11 5.73
N GLU A 82 -4.68 -2.29 6.63
CA GLU A 82 -5.13 -0.92 6.32
C GLU A 82 -3.98 -0.04 5.80
N ILE A 83 -2.80 -0.09 6.46
CA ILE A 83 -1.62 0.67 6.00
C ILE A 83 -1.20 0.21 4.60
N VAL A 84 -1.22 -1.10 4.35
CA VAL A 84 -0.84 -1.67 3.06
C VAL A 84 -1.84 -1.27 1.96
N ALA A 85 -3.13 -1.47 2.22
CA ALA A 85 -4.20 -1.13 1.28
C ALA A 85 -4.17 0.35 0.92
N ARG A 86 -3.91 1.22 1.91
CA ARG A 86 -3.76 2.66 1.70
C ARG A 86 -2.52 2.99 0.87
N PHE A 87 -1.38 2.35 1.14
CA PHE A 87 -0.15 2.53 0.37
C PHE A 87 -0.32 2.10 -1.10
N CYS A 88 -1.10 1.04 -1.35
CA CYS A 88 -1.38 0.51 -2.69
C CYS A 88 -2.70 1.02 -3.29
N ARG A 89 -3.29 2.09 -2.75
CA ARG A 89 -4.61 2.58 -3.18
C ARG A 89 -4.67 2.95 -4.67
N SER A 90 -3.55 3.37 -5.26
CA SER A 90 -3.47 3.70 -6.69
C SER A 90 -3.80 2.52 -7.60
N MET A 91 -3.59 1.27 -7.15
CA MET A 91 -3.92 0.08 -7.93
C MET A 91 -5.41 -0.02 -8.29
N VAL A 92 -6.29 0.60 -7.51
CA VAL A 92 -7.74 0.61 -7.78
C VAL A 92 -8.08 1.34 -9.09
N LEU A 93 -7.20 2.22 -9.57
CA LEU A 93 -7.39 2.95 -10.83
C LEU A 93 -7.05 2.11 -12.06
N GLU A 94 -6.41 0.97 -11.86
CA GLU A 94 -5.97 0.11 -12.97
C GLU A 94 -7.17 -0.66 -13.53
N PRO A 95 -7.41 -0.59 -14.85
CA PRO A 95 -8.57 -1.24 -15.48
C PRO A 95 -8.41 -2.76 -15.58
N GLN A 96 -7.20 -3.27 -15.39
CA GLN A 96 -6.88 -4.69 -15.39
C GLN A 96 -6.50 -5.13 -13.98
N ARG A 97 -6.71 -6.41 -13.67
CA ARG A 97 -6.18 -7.01 -12.44
C ARG A 97 -4.65 -6.95 -12.49
N GLN A 98 -4.02 -6.54 -11.41
CA GLN A 98 -2.58 -6.46 -11.21
C GLN A 98 -2.26 -7.08 -9.85
N LEU A 99 -1.18 -7.84 -9.80
CA LEU A 99 -0.62 -8.38 -8.57
C LEU A 99 0.69 -7.66 -8.30
N GLU A 100 0.73 -6.88 -7.23
CA GLU A 100 1.95 -6.26 -6.71
C GLU A 100 2.51 -7.05 -5.53
N CYS A 101 3.83 -7.13 -5.46
CA CYS A 101 4.55 -7.69 -4.33
C CYS A 101 5.32 -6.57 -3.61
N LEU A 102 5.06 -6.45 -2.30
CA LEU A 102 5.79 -5.58 -1.39
C LEU A 102 6.77 -6.44 -0.60
N VAL A 103 8.06 -6.26 -0.82
CA VAL A 103 9.11 -6.95 -0.08
C VAL A 103 9.48 -6.15 1.16
N LEU A 104 9.54 -6.84 2.30
CA LEU A 104 9.79 -6.24 3.61
C LEU A 104 11.06 -6.80 4.25
N ASN A 105 11.71 -5.95 5.05
CA ASN A 105 12.79 -6.38 5.96
C ASN A 105 12.23 -6.93 7.29
N VAL A 106 13.14 -7.36 8.19
CA VAL A 106 12.81 -7.89 9.53
C VAL A 106 12.00 -6.95 10.43
N LYS A 107 11.99 -5.64 10.14
CA LYS A 107 11.20 -4.63 10.85
C LYS A 107 9.89 -4.28 10.12
N ARG A 108 9.47 -5.10 9.15
CA ARG A 108 8.30 -4.89 8.28
C ARG A 108 8.31 -3.55 7.53
N ARG A 109 9.50 -3.04 7.19
CA ARG A 109 9.65 -1.84 6.36
C ARG A 109 9.85 -2.25 4.91
N LEU A 110 9.27 -1.48 4.00
CA LEU A 110 9.38 -1.72 2.56
C LEU A 110 10.83 -1.55 2.10
N ILE A 111 11.34 -2.57 1.41
CA ILE A 111 12.63 -2.51 0.74
C ILE A 111 12.49 -2.49 -0.78
N ALA A 112 11.44 -3.13 -1.31
CA ALA A 112 11.17 -3.14 -2.74
C ALA A 112 9.68 -3.35 -3.00
N LYS A 113 9.20 -2.82 -4.13
CA LYS A 113 7.85 -2.99 -4.64
C LYS A 113 7.93 -3.31 -6.13
N LYS A 114 7.16 -4.28 -6.60
CA LYS A 114 7.08 -4.61 -8.04
C LYS A 114 5.71 -5.17 -8.41
N THR A 115 5.19 -4.78 -9.57
CA THR A 115 4.09 -5.47 -10.24
C THR A 115 4.62 -6.79 -10.81
N ILE A 116 4.14 -7.91 -10.26
CA ILE A 116 4.56 -9.26 -10.65
C ILE A 116 3.84 -9.70 -11.92
N THR A 117 2.53 -9.51 -11.96
CA THR A 117 1.69 -9.90 -13.09
C THR A 117 0.66 -8.80 -13.36
N VAL A 118 0.37 -8.60 -14.64
CA VAL A 118 -0.82 -7.89 -15.12
C VAL A 118 -1.69 -8.91 -15.84
N GLY A 119 -2.94 -9.00 -15.42
CA GLY A 119 -3.94 -9.92 -15.94
C GLY A 119 -4.90 -9.27 -16.92
N THR A 120 -6.05 -9.91 -17.08
CA THR A 120 -7.22 -9.36 -17.78
C THR A 120 -8.09 -8.58 -16.78
N LEU A 121 -9.29 -8.19 -17.21
CA LEU A 121 -10.28 -7.61 -16.30
C LEU A 121 -10.73 -8.62 -15.21
N THR A 122 -10.82 -9.90 -15.56
CA THR A 122 -11.47 -10.92 -14.72
C THR A 122 -10.53 -11.97 -14.17
N SER A 123 -9.32 -12.13 -14.73
CA SER A 123 -8.38 -13.16 -14.31
C SER A 123 -6.93 -12.68 -14.28
N ILE A 124 -6.12 -13.30 -13.42
CA ILE A 124 -4.70 -13.03 -13.31
C ILE A 124 -3.94 -14.31 -12.95
N LEU A 125 -2.76 -14.48 -13.54
CA LEU A 125 -1.91 -15.64 -13.25
C LEU A 125 -0.97 -15.36 -12.08
N ILE A 126 -1.10 -16.17 -11.02
CA ILE A 126 -0.29 -16.07 -9.81
C ILE A 126 0.63 -17.28 -9.72
N HIS A 127 1.88 -17.10 -10.14
CA HIS A 127 2.86 -18.19 -10.13
C HIS A 127 3.89 -18.00 -9.00
N PRO A 128 4.01 -18.94 -8.03
CA PRO A 128 4.95 -18.83 -6.91
C PRO A 128 6.38 -18.51 -7.33
N ARG A 129 6.89 -19.14 -8.39
CA ARG A 129 8.24 -18.91 -8.93
C ARG A 129 8.55 -17.42 -9.18
N GLU A 130 7.62 -16.67 -9.78
CA GLU A 130 7.86 -15.26 -10.11
C GLU A 130 7.90 -14.38 -8.84
N ILE A 131 7.03 -14.69 -7.88
CA ILE A 131 6.94 -13.97 -6.60
C ILE A 131 8.19 -14.23 -5.77
N PHE A 132 8.53 -15.51 -5.52
CA PHE A 132 9.69 -15.86 -4.70
C PHE A 132 11.00 -15.47 -5.37
N HIS A 133 11.12 -15.54 -6.70
CA HIS A 133 12.29 -15.02 -7.39
C HIS A 133 12.52 -13.54 -7.07
N PHE A 134 11.46 -12.73 -7.16
CA PHE A 134 11.55 -11.31 -6.79
C PHE A 134 11.91 -11.13 -5.31
N VAL A 135 11.16 -11.74 -4.38
CA VAL A 135 11.38 -11.57 -2.94
C VAL A 135 12.79 -11.95 -2.52
N ILE A 136 13.29 -13.09 -3.00
CA ILE A 136 14.65 -13.59 -2.70
C ILE A 136 15.70 -12.67 -3.32
N SER A 137 15.51 -12.22 -4.57
CA SER A 137 16.46 -11.30 -5.23
C SER A 137 16.63 -9.97 -4.49
N GLN A 138 15.62 -9.55 -3.72
CA GLN A 138 15.63 -8.32 -2.93
C GLN A 138 16.12 -8.54 -1.49
N ASN A 139 16.59 -9.74 -1.13
CA ASN A 139 16.94 -10.14 0.24
C ASN A 139 15.79 -9.87 1.23
N GLY A 140 14.55 -10.14 0.82
CA GLY A 140 13.37 -9.97 1.64
C GLY A 140 13.32 -10.95 2.81
N HIS A 141 13.02 -10.44 4.00
CA HIS A 141 12.67 -11.29 5.13
C HIS A 141 11.25 -11.86 4.96
N GLY A 142 10.36 -11.03 4.39
CA GLY A 142 9.01 -11.43 4.06
C GLY A 142 8.39 -10.51 3.03
N PHE A 143 7.14 -10.77 2.69
CA PHE A 143 6.42 -10.05 1.66
C PHE A 143 4.91 -9.99 1.93
N ILE A 144 4.27 -9.00 1.31
CA ILE A 144 2.83 -8.88 1.21
C ILE A 144 2.47 -8.86 -0.27
N LEU A 145 1.41 -9.57 -0.65
CA LEU A 145 0.82 -9.45 -1.97
C LEU A 145 -0.37 -8.49 -1.90
N VAL A 146 -0.47 -7.63 -2.90
CA VAL A 146 -1.62 -6.75 -3.07
C VAL A 146 -2.18 -6.94 -4.47
N GLN A 147 -3.49 -7.09 -4.56
CA GLN A 147 -4.19 -7.27 -5.82
C GLN A 147 -5.36 -6.30 -5.91
N ASN A 148 -5.51 -5.61 -7.05
CA ASN A 148 -6.71 -4.80 -7.25
C ASN A 148 -7.87 -5.66 -7.77
N GLN A 149 -9.09 -5.23 -7.42
CA GLN A 149 -10.33 -5.78 -7.95
C GLN A 149 -11.07 -4.68 -8.74
N PRO A 150 -10.91 -4.63 -10.08
CA PRO A 150 -11.59 -3.63 -10.92
C PRO A 150 -13.12 -3.68 -10.86
N SER A 151 -13.69 -4.84 -10.48
CA SER A 151 -15.14 -5.02 -10.29
C SER A 151 -15.72 -4.18 -9.14
N GLY A 152 -14.88 -3.76 -8.19
CA GLY A 152 -15.31 -3.07 -6.97
C GLY A 152 -15.53 -4.01 -5.77
N GLU A 153 -15.73 -5.31 -6.01
CA GLU A 153 -15.90 -6.31 -4.96
C GLU A 153 -14.52 -6.74 -4.42
N VAL A 154 -14.29 -6.55 -3.12
CA VAL A 154 -12.98 -6.84 -2.50
C VAL A 154 -12.76 -8.32 -2.19
N GLU A 155 -13.81 -9.14 -2.19
CA GLU A 155 -13.70 -10.54 -1.83
C GLU A 155 -12.94 -11.33 -2.92
N PRO A 156 -12.00 -12.21 -2.54
CA PRO A 156 -11.26 -13.03 -3.49
C PRO A 156 -12.14 -14.12 -4.09
N ASP A 157 -11.89 -14.45 -5.36
CA ASP A 157 -12.53 -15.60 -5.98
C ASP A 157 -11.89 -16.95 -5.53
N ALA A 158 -12.44 -18.07 -6.00
CA ALA A 158 -11.93 -19.40 -5.64
C ALA A 158 -10.51 -19.66 -6.17
N GLU A 159 -10.13 -19.04 -7.28
CA GLU A 159 -8.80 -19.17 -7.87
C GLU A 159 -7.77 -18.39 -7.04
N ASP A 160 -8.10 -17.16 -6.63
CA ASP A 160 -7.34 -16.34 -5.69
C ASP A 160 -7.08 -17.07 -4.37
N PHE A 161 -8.13 -17.68 -3.79
CA PHE A 161 -8.01 -18.44 -2.56
C PHE A 161 -7.07 -19.65 -2.71
N LYS A 162 -7.20 -20.39 -3.82
CA LYS A 162 -6.34 -21.54 -4.12
C LYS A 162 -4.89 -21.12 -4.33
N ALA A 163 -4.66 -20.03 -5.07
CA ALA A 163 -3.34 -19.46 -5.30
C ALA A 163 -2.67 -19.06 -3.98
N THR A 164 -3.40 -18.34 -3.12
CA THR A 164 -2.91 -17.90 -1.81
C THR A 164 -2.55 -19.07 -0.91
N LYS A 165 -3.42 -20.09 -0.84
CA LYS A 165 -3.16 -21.32 -0.08
C LYS A 165 -1.87 -22.01 -0.53
N ASN A 166 -1.60 -22.05 -1.83
CA ASN A 166 -0.37 -22.62 -2.36
C ASN A 166 0.85 -21.75 -2.00
N LEU A 167 0.72 -20.43 -2.07
CA LEU A 167 1.78 -19.50 -1.71
C LEU A 167 2.16 -19.58 -0.23
N VAL A 168 1.20 -19.73 0.69
CA VAL A 168 1.48 -19.94 2.11
C VAL A 168 2.38 -21.16 2.30
N LYS A 169 2.00 -22.32 1.72
CA LYS A 169 2.81 -23.54 1.80
C LYS A 169 4.20 -23.38 1.18
N CYS A 170 4.31 -22.70 0.04
CA CYS A 170 5.60 -22.44 -0.57
C CYS A 170 6.47 -21.52 0.31
N SER A 171 5.85 -20.54 0.97
CA SER A 171 6.53 -19.57 1.83
C SER A 171 7.15 -20.24 3.06
N GLU A 172 6.42 -21.19 3.66
CA GLU A 172 6.92 -22.04 4.75
C GLU A 172 8.12 -22.89 4.32
N LEU A 173 8.03 -23.53 3.15
CA LEU A 173 9.11 -24.40 2.64
C LEU A 173 10.38 -23.61 2.31
N ILE A 174 10.22 -22.42 1.72
CA ILE A 174 11.33 -21.54 1.32
C ILE A 174 11.85 -20.72 2.50
N GLN A 175 11.14 -20.71 3.63
CA GLN A 175 11.47 -19.95 4.84
C GLN A 175 11.49 -18.43 4.61
N VAL A 176 10.48 -17.94 3.91
CA VAL A 176 10.24 -16.50 3.70
C VAL A 176 8.86 -16.17 4.23
N GLU A 177 8.75 -15.14 5.07
CA GLU A 177 7.47 -14.78 5.68
C GLU A 177 6.48 -14.23 4.64
N PHE A 178 5.38 -14.94 4.41
CA PHE A 178 4.25 -14.39 3.66
C PHE A 178 3.27 -13.74 4.64
N TYR A 179 3.24 -12.41 4.69
CA TYR A 179 2.50 -11.71 5.72
C TYR A 179 1.01 -11.62 5.45
N ASP A 180 0.58 -11.37 4.21
CA ASP A 180 -0.83 -11.27 3.85
C ASP A 180 -1.01 -11.28 2.33
N HIS A 181 -2.22 -11.61 1.88
CA HIS A 181 -2.70 -11.29 0.54
C HIS A 181 -3.89 -10.33 0.66
N ILE A 182 -3.68 -9.10 0.20
CA ILE A 182 -4.64 -8.01 0.36
C ILE A 182 -5.26 -7.68 -0.98
N PHE A 183 -6.59 -7.61 -1.00
CA PHE A 183 -7.35 -7.22 -2.17
C PHE A 183 -7.85 -5.78 -1.97
N VAL A 184 -7.62 -4.91 -2.94
CA VAL A 184 -8.01 -3.50 -2.87
C VAL A 184 -9.04 -3.17 -3.95
N ALA A 185 -10.10 -2.47 -3.56
CA ALA A 185 -11.11 -1.96 -4.48
C ALA A 185 -11.52 -0.54 -4.08
N HIS A 186 -12.46 0.07 -4.80
CA HIS A 186 -12.89 1.44 -4.55
C HIS A 186 -13.45 1.61 -3.12
N ASP A 187 -14.26 0.68 -2.65
CA ASP A 187 -15.01 0.87 -1.41
C ASP A 187 -14.33 0.20 -0.18
N GLY A 188 -13.14 -0.38 -0.34
CA GLY A 188 -12.40 -0.93 0.79
C GLY A 188 -11.24 -1.85 0.42
N TYR A 189 -10.90 -2.71 1.35
CA TYR A 189 -9.92 -3.77 1.17
C TYR A 189 -10.38 -5.07 1.86
N TYR A 190 -9.78 -6.18 1.47
CA TYR A 190 -9.95 -7.48 2.11
C TYR A 190 -8.57 -8.04 2.47
N SER A 191 -8.34 -8.33 3.75
CA SER A 191 -7.16 -9.07 4.21
C SER A 191 -7.50 -10.56 4.27
N GLN A 192 -6.83 -11.36 3.45
CA GLN A 192 -7.07 -12.80 3.47
C GLN A 192 -6.54 -13.45 4.74
N ARG A 193 -5.50 -12.90 5.36
CA ARG A 193 -5.00 -13.39 6.64
C ARG A 193 -5.97 -13.15 7.78
N GLU A 194 -6.64 -12.01 7.84
CA GLU A 194 -7.63 -11.73 8.90
C GLU A 194 -8.90 -12.56 8.75
N GLN A 195 -9.28 -12.88 7.51
CA GLN A 195 -10.57 -13.50 7.21
C GLN A 195 -10.52 -15.03 7.07
N THR A 196 -9.32 -15.62 7.04
CA THR A 196 -9.15 -17.05 6.78
C THR A 196 -8.20 -17.71 7.77
N ARG A 197 -8.19 -19.04 7.77
CA ARG A 197 -7.28 -19.86 8.57
C ARG A 197 -6.13 -20.44 7.74
N LEU A 198 -5.78 -19.79 6.62
CA LEU A 198 -4.75 -20.31 5.70
C LEU A 198 -3.34 -20.30 6.29
N TRP A 199 -3.08 -19.47 7.30
CA TRP A 199 -1.80 -19.29 8.00
C TRP A 199 -1.70 -20.07 9.33
N LEU A 200 -2.61 -21.00 9.60
CA LEU A 200 -2.63 -21.87 10.78
C LEU A 200 -2.22 -23.29 10.41
#